data_AF-A0A4Y7MY46-F1
#
_entry.id   AF-A0A4Y7MY46-F1
#
_cell.length_a   1.000
_cell.length_b   1.000
_cell.length_c   1.000
_cell.angle_alpha   90.00
_cell.angle_beta   90.00
_cell.angle_gamma   90.00
#
_symmetry.space_group_name_H-M   'P 1'
#
loop_
_entity.id
_entity.type
_entity.pdbx_description
1 polymer ?
#
loop_
_entity_poly.entity_id
_entity_poly.type
_entity_poly.pdbx_seq_one_letter_code
_entity_poly.pdbx_strand_id
1 'polypeptide(L)'
;MKESDDGTTIVASSESATAIQNEVSLWNTVSPDEQNNDPIQVSTIPVTSDVNDISFYDTSNFFVALGNGTIMMVRIGKKLEVVHQWKDIHHFKSTKAPATGIVCQSPEIASIGEDGKLNLMRMNQDKPYKTIDADSCSLNAAVFTSQNEIFTGNSRGMIKLWDLRSTTEKPVQSTSLAEDSEVGVTSMDSEIVESYLKLCITSSSQPENTECSSLLLTIDAALSYVWEQLHTGQWKDVDPVWRQLYSYISLFKTLAYLKLDEDSKLHLADAITACDMGLIMGEPILDGLLSSIASNINEKLWKSSQTKSTFKETDKEEVGKECYPQLNQKDLIETVQLPSIETFLLDIMNKKPVVITGAMDFWPAMEERRWSVNYLRKVAGYRTVPIEIGSKYTDDAWSQSLTTINEFIDDYILKPNKAAGYLAQYQLFQQIPQLKNDIVIPDYCHLGTCDDINVNAWFGPRGTISPLHYDPDHNFLSQVVGSKYIRLYEEQVTSSLYPYEQELLFNTSQVDVEKPDLKRFPLFSSAPYVETILEPGSMLYLPPRMWHYIRSLSTSFSVSFWWK
;
A
#
# COMPACT_ATOMS: atom_id res chain seq x y z
N MET A 1 -29.75 -5.19 -4.60
CA MET A 1 -30.07 -6.62 -4.81
C MET A 1 -29.27 -7.41 -3.79
N LYS A 2 -29.85 -8.44 -3.16
CA LYS A 2 -29.18 -9.30 -2.18
C LYS A 2 -29.57 -10.75 -2.42
N GLU A 3 -28.62 -11.65 -2.20
CA GLU A 3 -28.76 -13.09 -2.38
C GLU A 3 -28.79 -13.79 -1.01
N SER A 4 -29.54 -14.88 -0.90
CA SER A 4 -29.53 -15.75 0.28
C SER A 4 -28.23 -16.56 0.36
N ASP A 5 -27.85 -16.99 1.56
CA ASP A 5 -26.64 -17.80 1.79
C ASP A 5 -26.59 -19.12 0.98
N ASP A 6 -27.74 -19.62 0.52
CA ASP A 6 -27.84 -20.82 -0.30
C ASP A 6 -27.81 -20.56 -1.82
N GLY A 7 -27.72 -19.30 -2.25
CA GLY A 7 -27.66 -18.89 -3.66
C GLY A 7 -28.93 -19.13 -4.48
N THR A 8 -30.02 -19.54 -3.83
CA THR A 8 -31.26 -19.92 -4.53
C THR A 8 -32.25 -18.77 -4.65
N THR A 9 -32.12 -17.77 -3.79
CA THR A 9 -33.13 -16.73 -3.62
C THR A 9 -32.49 -15.35 -3.71
N ILE A 10 -33.02 -14.53 -4.62
CA ILE A 10 -32.58 -13.14 -4.82
C ILE A 10 -33.72 -12.20 -4.45
N VAL A 11 -33.43 -11.18 -3.65
CA VAL A 11 -34.35 -10.08 -3.38
C VAL A 11 -33.81 -8.80 -4.00
N ALA A 12 -34.65 -8.14 -4.79
CA ALA A 12 -34.31 -6.91 -5.49
C ALA A 12 -35.37 -5.84 -5.27
N SER A 13 -34.95 -4.59 -5.14
CA SER A 13 -35.82 -3.43 -5.18
C SER A 13 -35.87 -2.86 -6.59
N SER A 14 -37.06 -2.44 -7.02
CA SER A 14 -37.31 -1.79 -8.30
C SER A 14 -38.31 -0.64 -8.14
N GLU A 15 -38.32 0.26 -9.11
CA GLU A 15 -39.44 1.20 -9.29
C GLU A 15 -40.49 0.51 -10.17
N SER A 16 -41.75 0.47 -9.72
CA SER A 16 -42.79 -0.26 -10.44
C SER A 16 -43.08 0.36 -11.81
N ALA A 17 -43.16 -0.46 -12.86
CA ALA A 17 -43.42 0.01 -14.22
C ALA A 17 -44.85 0.55 -14.44
N THR A 18 -45.76 0.33 -13.49
CA THR A 18 -47.21 0.63 -13.65
C THR A 18 -47.78 1.59 -12.61
N ALA A 19 -47.07 1.81 -11.50
CA ALA A 19 -47.42 2.74 -10.45
C ALA A 19 -46.13 3.44 -9.99
N ILE A 20 -46.16 4.76 -9.77
CA ILE A 20 -44.99 5.52 -9.26
C ILE A 20 -44.79 5.15 -7.78
N GLN A 21 -44.36 3.92 -7.53
CA GLN A 21 -44.21 3.32 -6.22
C GLN A 21 -43.08 2.31 -6.24
N ASN A 22 -42.18 2.42 -5.26
CA ASN A 22 -41.08 1.47 -5.05
C ASN A 22 -41.63 0.11 -4.61
N GLU A 23 -40.98 -0.96 -5.05
CA GLU A 23 -41.37 -2.33 -4.76
C GLU A 23 -40.16 -3.20 -4.40
N VAL A 24 -40.41 -4.26 -3.63
CA VAL A 24 -39.43 -5.30 -3.31
C VAL A 24 -39.93 -6.60 -3.88
N SER A 25 -39.09 -7.23 -4.70
CA SER A 25 -39.42 -8.41 -5.50
C SER A 25 -38.52 -9.58 -5.12
N LEU A 26 -39.14 -10.76 -4.99
CA LEU A 26 -38.52 -12.05 -4.78
C LEU A 26 -38.29 -12.73 -6.13
N TRP A 27 -37.08 -13.19 -6.36
CA TRP A 27 -36.64 -13.88 -7.57
C TRP A 27 -36.03 -15.23 -7.19
N ASN A 28 -36.31 -16.26 -7.98
CA ASN A 28 -35.74 -17.59 -7.81
C ASN A 28 -34.87 -17.93 -9.02
N THR A 29 -33.67 -18.45 -8.75
CA THR A 29 -32.66 -18.81 -9.77
C THR A 29 -32.85 -20.25 -10.29
N VAL A 30 -33.67 -21.07 -9.62
CA VAL A 30 -33.91 -22.46 -10.02
C VAL A 30 -35.15 -22.55 -10.91
N SER A 31 -34.93 -22.67 -12.22
CA SER A 31 -35.97 -23.03 -13.19
C SER A 31 -36.31 -24.53 -13.10
N PRO A 32 -37.59 -24.94 -13.19
CA PRO A 32 -37.96 -26.36 -13.37
C PRO A 32 -37.49 -26.96 -14.70
N ASP A 33 -37.17 -26.12 -15.70
CA ASP A 33 -36.69 -26.52 -17.02
C ASP A 33 -35.17 -26.27 -17.12
N GLU A 34 -34.38 -27.36 -17.24
CA GLU A 34 -32.90 -27.38 -17.31
C GLU A 34 -32.29 -26.57 -18.49
N GLN A 35 -33.10 -25.91 -19.32
CA GLN A 35 -32.66 -25.19 -20.51
C GLN A 35 -32.71 -23.67 -20.41
N ASN A 36 -33.25 -23.10 -19.31
CA ASN A 36 -33.26 -21.64 -19.13
C ASN A 36 -32.88 -21.25 -17.69
N ASN A 37 -31.75 -20.58 -17.53
CA ASN A 37 -31.19 -20.14 -16.24
C ASN A 37 -31.64 -18.71 -15.86
N ASP A 38 -32.62 -18.14 -16.56
CA ASP A 38 -33.09 -16.78 -16.26
C ASP A 38 -33.86 -16.77 -14.93
N PRO A 39 -33.56 -15.82 -14.01
CA PRO A 39 -34.25 -15.72 -12.73
C PRO A 39 -35.73 -15.38 -12.92
N ILE A 40 -36.59 -16.10 -12.22
CA ILE A 40 -38.05 -15.94 -12.31
C ILE A 40 -38.55 -15.11 -11.11
N GLN A 41 -39.27 -14.03 -11.40
CA GLN A 41 -39.95 -13.25 -10.36
C GLN A 41 -41.11 -14.05 -9.76
N VAL A 42 -41.05 -14.31 -8.46
CA VAL A 42 -42.01 -15.14 -7.73
C VAL A 42 -43.12 -14.29 -7.08
N SER A 43 -42.75 -13.17 -6.46
CA SER A 43 -43.67 -12.33 -5.69
C SER A 43 -43.11 -10.94 -5.47
N THR A 44 -43.98 -9.94 -5.34
CA THR A 44 -43.60 -8.54 -5.12
C THR A 44 -44.51 -7.89 -4.09
N ILE A 45 -43.94 -6.99 -3.28
CA ILE A 45 -44.67 -6.14 -2.34
C ILE A 45 -44.33 -4.66 -2.56
N PRO A 46 -45.30 -3.76 -2.43
CA PRO A 46 -45.04 -2.33 -2.48
C PRO A 46 -44.35 -1.87 -1.19
N VAL A 47 -43.44 -0.90 -1.30
CA VAL A 47 -42.85 -0.20 -0.16
C VAL A 47 -43.21 1.29 -0.20
N THR A 48 -43.00 1.97 0.92
CA THR A 48 -43.50 3.35 1.13
C THR A 48 -42.46 4.44 0.88
N SER A 49 -41.22 4.06 0.60
CA SER A 49 -40.08 4.96 0.36
C SER A 49 -38.97 4.18 -0.37
N ASP A 50 -37.83 4.82 -0.61
CA ASP A 50 -36.66 4.20 -1.24
C ASP A 50 -36.11 3.08 -0.37
N VAL A 51 -35.60 2.03 -1.00
CA VAL A 51 -34.97 0.90 -0.32
C VAL A 51 -33.48 1.19 -0.26
N ASN A 52 -32.97 1.45 0.93
CA ASN A 52 -31.56 1.77 1.15
C ASN A 52 -30.73 0.51 1.38
N ASP A 53 -31.29 -0.49 2.06
CA ASP A 53 -30.58 -1.74 2.35
C ASP A 53 -31.55 -2.91 2.57
N ILE A 54 -31.05 -4.13 2.33
CA ILE A 54 -31.78 -5.40 2.52
C ILE A 54 -30.83 -6.37 3.24
N SER A 55 -31.31 -7.04 4.28
CA SER A 55 -30.50 -8.02 5.03
C SER A 55 -31.33 -9.24 5.38
N PHE A 56 -30.82 -10.43 5.04
CA PHE A 56 -31.44 -11.70 5.43
C PHE A 56 -31.17 -11.97 6.90
N TYR A 57 -32.20 -12.43 7.60
CA TYR A 57 -32.10 -12.88 9.00
C TYR A 57 -32.03 -14.39 9.10
N ASP A 58 -32.79 -15.07 8.23
CA ASP A 58 -32.74 -16.50 7.98
C ASP A 58 -33.25 -16.78 6.56
N THR A 59 -33.37 -18.06 6.18
CA THR A 59 -33.84 -18.48 4.85
C THR A 59 -35.29 -18.09 4.54
N SER A 60 -36.07 -17.71 5.55
CA SER A 60 -37.50 -17.41 5.43
C SER A 60 -37.84 -15.97 5.78
N ASN A 61 -36.93 -15.17 6.31
CA ASN A 61 -37.20 -13.81 6.78
C ASN A 61 -36.03 -12.88 6.42
N PHE A 62 -36.36 -11.70 5.91
CA PHE A 62 -35.41 -10.62 5.66
C PHE A 62 -35.97 -9.29 6.10
N PHE A 63 -35.09 -8.31 6.24
CA PHE A 63 -35.43 -6.95 6.60
C PHE A 63 -35.09 -5.98 5.47
N VAL A 64 -35.86 -4.90 5.42
CA VAL A 64 -35.72 -3.82 4.43
C VAL A 64 -35.60 -2.50 5.17
N ALA A 65 -34.50 -1.78 4.93
CA ALA A 65 -34.29 -0.42 5.42
C ALA A 65 -34.83 0.60 4.42
N LEU A 66 -35.68 1.50 4.88
CA LEU A 66 -36.34 2.50 4.04
C LEU A 66 -35.83 3.93 4.27
N GLY A 67 -35.87 4.73 3.21
CA GLY A 67 -35.49 6.14 3.20
C GLY A 67 -36.35 7.05 4.08
N ASN A 68 -37.47 6.57 4.59
CA ASN A 68 -38.30 7.30 5.56
C ASN A 68 -38.00 6.93 7.03
N GLY A 69 -36.97 6.14 7.30
CA GLY A 69 -36.57 5.75 8.65
C GLY A 69 -37.35 4.56 9.21
N THR A 70 -38.06 3.83 8.36
CA THR A 70 -38.79 2.61 8.72
C THR A 70 -37.99 1.36 8.38
N ILE A 71 -38.01 0.38 9.29
CA ILE A 71 -37.54 -0.98 9.01
C ILE A 71 -38.73 -1.91 8.83
N MET A 72 -38.77 -2.64 7.71
CA MET A 72 -39.81 -3.62 7.41
C MET A 72 -39.26 -5.04 7.56
N MET A 73 -39.97 -5.90 8.28
CA MET A 73 -39.74 -7.34 8.30
C MET A 73 -40.63 -8.01 7.27
N VAL A 74 -40.03 -8.80 6.39
CA VAL A 74 -40.73 -9.52 5.32
C VAL A 74 -40.42 -11.01 5.44
N ARG A 75 -41.48 -11.82 5.38
CA ARG A 75 -41.39 -13.28 5.35
C ARG A 75 -41.57 -13.81 3.95
N ILE A 76 -40.71 -14.75 3.59
CA ILE A 76 -40.73 -15.52 2.36
C ILE A 76 -41.61 -16.74 2.59
N GLY A 77 -42.85 -16.68 2.10
CA GLY A 77 -43.73 -17.84 1.99
C GLY A 77 -43.95 -18.20 0.51
N LYS A 78 -45.17 -18.67 0.17
CA LYS A 78 -45.59 -18.76 -1.25
C LYS A 78 -45.66 -17.39 -1.94
N LYS A 79 -45.79 -16.33 -1.14
CA LYS A 79 -45.71 -14.92 -1.52
C LYS A 79 -44.95 -14.19 -0.42
N LEU A 80 -44.45 -13.00 -0.76
CA LEU A 80 -43.88 -12.09 0.22
C LEU A 80 -44.98 -11.54 1.13
N GLU A 81 -44.80 -11.65 2.44
CA GLU A 81 -45.72 -11.14 3.44
C GLU A 81 -44.97 -10.21 4.40
N VAL A 82 -45.48 -8.98 4.57
CA VAL A 82 -44.94 -8.06 5.56
C VAL A 82 -45.43 -8.48 6.94
N VAL A 83 -44.51 -8.92 7.80
CA VAL A 83 -44.83 -9.45 9.12
C VAL A 83 -44.86 -8.35 10.18
N HIS A 84 -43.92 -7.40 10.11
CA HIS A 84 -43.78 -6.35 11.10
C HIS A 84 -43.14 -5.08 10.49
N GLN A 85 -43.36 -3.92 11.12
CA GLN A 85 -42.75 -2.65 10.72
C GLN A 85 -42.38 -1.81 11.94
N TRP A 86 -41.10 -1.48 12.08
CA TRP A 86 -40.63 -0.46 13.02
C TRP A 86 -40.64 0.88 12.32
N LYS A 87 -41.73 1.63 12.50
CA LYS A 87 -41.94 2.91 11.83
C LYS A 87 -41.20 4.04 12.54
N ASP A 88 -40.56 4.90 11.74
CA ASP A 88 -39.95 6.15 12.18
C ASP A 88 -38.89 5.97 13.31
N ILE A 89 -38.14 4.87 13.27
CA ILE A 89 -37.09 4.60 14.26
C ILE A 89 -35.84 5.47 14.03
N HIS A 90 -35.64 5.94 12.80
CA HIS A 90 -34.66 6.97 12.47
C HIS A 90 -35.37 8.30 12.23
N HIS A 91 -35.01 9.30 13.03
CA HIS A 91 -35.60 10.62 12.96
C HIS A 91 -34.71 11.70 13.58
N PHE A 92 -34.72 12.86 12.94
CA PHE A 92 -34.28 14.11 13.54
C PHE A 92 -35.39 14.70 14.40
N LYS A 93 -35.10 15.73 15.20
CA LYS A 93 -36.07 16.36 16.12
C LYS A 93 -37.37 16.83 15.44
N SER A 94 -37.33 17.15 14.15
CA SER A 94 -38.44 17.72 13.40
C SER A 94 -38.80 16.99 12.11
N THR A 95 -37.99 16.05 11.65
CA THR A 95 -38.15 15.37 10.36
C THR A 95 -37.73 13.91 10.47
N LYS A 96 -38.27 13.06 9.59
CA LYS A 96 -37.81 11.68 9.46
C LYS A 96 -36.38 11.65 8.93
N ALA A 97 -35.61 10.65 9.34
CA ALA A 97 -34.25 10.43 8.85
C ALA A 97 -34.20 9.08 8.13
N PRO A 98 -33.52 8.98 6.98
CA PRO A 98 -33.32 7.71 6.29
C PRO A 98 -32.65 6.66 7.17
N ALA A 99 -33.15 5.43 7.12
CA ALA A 99 -32.42 4.27 7.61
C ALA A 99 -31.40 3.90 6.53
N THR A 100 -30.12 4.08 6.79
CA THR A 100 -29.02 3.93 5.82
C THR A 100 -28.56 2.48 5.68
N GLY A 101 -28.79 1.65 6.70
CA GLY A 101 -28.38 0.26 6.70
C GLY A 101 -29.11 -0.59 7.72
N ILE A 102 -29.12 -1.89 7.46
CA ILE A 102 -29.64 -2.90 8.38
C ILE A 102 -28.76 -4.15 8.37
N VAL A 103 -28.42 -4.64 9.56
CA VAL A 103 -27.64 -5.88 9.73
C VAL A 103 -28.32 -6.82 10.70
N CYS A 104 -28.20 -8.11 10.44
CA CYS A 104 -28.87 -9.17 11.19
C CYS A 104 -27.84 -10.16 11.72
N GLN A 105 -27.89 -10.46 13.02
CA GLN A 105 -27.19 -11.59 13.62
C GLN A 105 -28.08 -12.22 14.70
N SER A 106 -28.83 -13.26 14.33
CA SER A 106 -29.80 -13.91 15.21
C SER A 106 -29.26 -14.12 16.64
N PRO A 107 -29.98 -13.66 17.69
CA PRO A 107 -31.32 -13.04 17.66
C PRO A 107 -31.35 -11.51 17.49
N GLU A 108 -30.19 -10.87 17.33
CA GLU A 108 -30.03 -9.43 17.26
C GLU A 108 -30.25 -8.88 15.85
N ILE A 109 -30.87 -7.70 15.79
CA ILE A 109 -31.07 -6.93 14.56
C ILE A 109 -30.63 -5.50 14.86
N ALA A 110 -29.80 -4.92 14.02
CA ALA A 110 -29.35 -3.55 14.17
C ALA A 110 -29.67 -2.73 12.93
N SER A 111 -30.13 -1.51 13.15
CA SER A 111 -30.36 -0.52 12.09
C SER A 111 -29.58 0.75 12.38
N ILE A 112 -29.01 1.32 11.32
CA ILE A 112 -28.29 2.60 11.35
C ILE A 112 -28.97 3.62 10.44
N GLY A 113 -28.77 4.91 10.72
CA GLY A 113 -29.41 5.98 9.97
C GLY A 113 -28.60 7.26 9.86
N GLU A 114 -29.11 8.17 9.04
CA GLU A 114 -28.55 9.53 8.87
C GLU A 114 -28.63 10.38 10.14
N ASP A 115 -29.48 9.99 11.10
CA ASP A 115 -29.57 10.62 12.40
C ASP A 115 -28.42 10.26 13.35
N GLY A 116 -27.45 9.47 12.90
CA GLY A 116 -26.28 9.08 13.67
C GLY A 116 -26.58 8.01 14.73
N LYS A 117 -27.78 7.41 14.70
CA LYS A 117 -28.23 6.44 15.70
C LYS A 117 -28.03 5.01 15.26
N LEU A 118 -27.76 4.16 16.25
CA LEU A 118 -27.76 2.71 16.16
C LEU A 118 -28.93 2.16 16.97
N ASN A 119 -29.92 1.58 16.28
CA ASN A 119 -31.12 1.00 16.88
C ASN A 119 -31.01 -0.53 16.93
N LEU A 120 -31.07 -1.11 18.14
CA LEU A 120 -31.06 -2.55 18.35
C LEU A 120 -32.47 -3.08 18.59
N MET A 121 -32.83 -4.12 17.85
CA MET A 121 -34.17 -4.67 17.75
C MET A 121 -34.14 -6.20 17.85
N ARG A 122 -35.29 -6.78 18.18
CA ARG A 122 -35.53 -8.23 18.14
C ARG A 122 -36.91 -8.49 17.54
N MET A 123 -37.08 -9.64 16.91
CA MET A 123 -38.31 -10.06 16.21
C MET A 123 -39.62 -9.87 17.00
N ASN A 124 -39.58 -10.01 18.33
CA ASN A 124 -40.78 -10.02 19.18
C ASN A 124 -41.01 -8.70 19.92
N GLN A 125 -40.46 -7.58 19.43
CA GLN A 125 -40.56 -6.29 20.08
C GLN A 125 -41.03 -5.22 19.09
N ASP A 126 -42.04 -4.44 19.48
CA ASP A 126 -42.61 -3.37 18.63
C ASP A 126 -41.71 -2.11 18.56
N LYS A 127 -40.68 -2.03 19.41
CA LYS A 127 -39.75 -0.91 19.48
C LYS A 127 -38.33 -1.43 19.68
N PRO A 128 -37.30 -0.68 19.24
CA PRO A 128 -35.92 -0.96 19.61
C PRO A 128 -35.80 -1.08 21.13
N TYR A 129 -35.14 -2.13 21.62
CA TYR A 129 -34.91 -2.29 23.05
C TYR A 129 -33.78 -1.41 23.55
N LYS A 130 -32.90 -0.97 22.64
CA LYS A 130 -31.79 -0.06 22.91
C LYS A 130 -31.53 0.80 21.67
N THR A 131 -31.36 2.08 21.90
CA THR A 131 -30.93 3.05 20.88
C THR A 131 -29.67 3.73 21.41
N ILE A 132 -28.63 3.80 20.58
CA ILE A 132 -27.36 4.43 20.91
C ILE A 132 -27.19 5.63 19.97
N ASP A 133 -26.99 6.82 20.54
CA ASP A 133 -26.56 8.00 19.79
C ASP A 133 -25.06 7.86 19.48
N ALA A 134 -24.77 7.08 18.43
CA ALA A 134 -23.43 6.60 18.13
C ALA A 134 -22.52 7.70 17.56
N ASP A 135 -23.08 8.63 16.79
CA ASP A 135 -22.35 9.75 16.21
C ASP A 135 -23.26 10.98 15.97
N SER A 136 -22.63 12.14 15.76
CA SER A 136 -23.28 13.35 15.27
C SER A 136 -23.43 13.38 13.74
N CYS A 137 -22.75 12.48 13.04
CA CYS A 137 -22.78 12.33 11.59
C CYS A 137 -23.57 11.08 11.16
N SER A 138 -24.02 11.05 9.90
CA SER A 138 -24.69 9.91 9.31
C SER A 138 -23.85 8.64 9.43
N LEU A 139 -24.46 7.56 9.91
CA LEU A 139 -23.86 6.23 9.88
C LEU A 139 -24.15 5.59 8.52
N ASN A 140 -23.15 4.99 7.91
CA ASN A 140 -23.25 4.42 6.56
C ASN A 140 -22.98 2.92 6.53
N ALA A 141 -22.20 2.40 7.48
CA ALA A 141 -21.87 0.98 7.56
C ALA A 141 -22.01 0.48 8.99
N ALA A 142 -22.50 -0.75 9.15
CA ALA A 142 -22.48 -1.47 10.41
C ALA A 142 -22.21 -2.95 10.15
N VAL A 143 -21.50 -3.61 11.07
CA VAL A 143 -21.20 -5.06 11.00
C VAL A 143 -21.15 -5.59 12.42
N PHE A 144 -21.91 -6.64 12.73
CA PHE A 144 -21.73 -7.34 14.00
C PHE A 144 -20.42 -8.13 13.98
N THR A 145 -19.62 -8.00 15.04
CA THR A 145 -18.42 -8.83 15.23
C THR A 145 -18.71 -10.04 16.10
N SER A 146 -19.71 -9.94 16.96
CA SER A 146 -20.20 -11.05 17.78
C SER A 146 -21.64 -10.76 18.20
N GLN A 147 -22.27 -11.71 18.90
CA GLN A 147 -23.62 -11.52 19.46
C GLN A 147 -23.73 -10.29 20.39
N ASN A 148 -22.61 -9.79 20.91
CA ASN A 148 -22.58 -8.68 21.86
C ASN A 148 -21.76 -7.49 21.37
N GLU A 149 -21.29 -7.47 20.13
CA GLU A 149 -20.39 -6.44 19.65
C GLU A 149 -20.69 -6.06 18.20
N ILE A 150 -20.61 -4.76 17.91
CA ILE A 150 -20.91 -4.22 16.58
C ILE A 150 -19.98 -3.06 16.23
N PHE A 151 -19.49 -3.04 14.99
CA PHE A 151 -18.82 -1.90 14.39
C PHE A 151 -19.81 -0.97 13.71
N THR A 152 -19.54 0.33 13.76
CA THR A 152 -20.24 1.35 12.97
C THR A 152 -19.23 2.25 12.28
N GLY A 153 -19.46 2.54 11.00
CA GLY A 153 -18.71 3.52 10.20
C GLY A 153 -19.59 4.72 9.83
N ASN A 154 -19.07 5.94 9.96
CA ASN A 154 -19.79 7.16 9.64
C ASN A 154 -19.34 7.80 8.30
N SER A 155 -20.06 8.85 7.89
CA SER A 155 -19.79 9.61 6.66
C SER A 155 -18.51 10.44 6.67
N ARG A 156 -17.79 10.51 7.80
CA ARG A 156 -16.51 11.21 7.96
C ARG A 156 -15.33 10.25 8.21
N GLY A 157 -15.51 8.97 7.94
CA GLY A 157 -14.41 8.00 8.07
C GLY A 157 -14.13 7.52 9.49
N MET A 158 -14.98 7.85 10.47
CA MET A 158 -14.83 7.32 11.83
C MET A 158 -15.40 5.91 11.92
N ILE A 159 -14.62 5.00 12.49
CA ILE A 159 -15.05 3.65 12.85
C ILE A 159 -15.09 3.52 14.37
N LYS A 160 -16.19 2.99 14.89
CA LYS A 160 -16.41 2.77 16.33
C LYS A 160 -16.86 1.34 16.61
N LEU A 161 -16.30 0.74 17.67
CA LEU A 161 -16.70 -0.57 18.21
C LEU A 161 -17.59 -0.37 19.43
N TRP A 162 -18.69 -1.09 19.49
CA TRP A 162 -19.68 -1.01 20.57
C TRP A 162 -19.88 -2.37 21.24
N ASP A 163 -19.76 -2.44 22.57
CA ASP A 163 -20.25 -3.58 23.36
C ASP A 163 -21.71 -3.36 23.73
N LEU A 164 -22.58 -4.21 23.21
CA LEU A 164 -24.03 -4.12 23.35
C LEU A 164 -24.49 -4.34 24.80
N ARG A 165 -23.70 -5.03 25.62
CA ARG A 165 -23.97 -5.26 27.04
C ARG A 165 -23.61 -4.05 27.90
N SER A 166 -22.77 -3.16 27.37
CA SER A 166 -22.34 -1.99 28.11
C SER A 166 -23.52 -1.08 28.44
N THR A 167 -23.55 -0.61 29.68
CA THR A 167 -24.51 0.41 30.15
C THR A 167 -24.02 1.83 29.87
N THR A 168 -22.76 1.99 29.46
CA THR A 168 -22.22 3.27 29.02
C THR A 168 -22.49 3.47 27.53
N GLU A 169 -23.03 4.61 27.14
CA GLU A 169 -23.20 5.01 25.72
C GLU A 169 -21.87 5.46 25.08
N LYS A 170 -20.76 4.82 25.46
CA LYS A 170 -19.43 5.11 24.94
C LYS A 170 -18.93 3.90 24.14
N PRO A 171 -18.27 4.14 22.99
CA PRO A 171 -17.66 3.07 22.24
C PRO A 171 -16.48 2.47 23.02
N VAL A 172 -16.25 1.17 22.84
CA VAL A 172 -15.10 0.44 23.38
C VAL A 172 -13.82 0.94 22.74
N GLN A 173 -13.88 1.20 21.44
CA GLN A 173 -12.78 1.74 20.64
C GLN A 173 -13.32 2.67 19.56
N SER A 174 -12.56 3.70 19.22
CA SER A 174 -12.87 4.65 18.16
C SER A 174 -11.59 4.96 17.41
N THR A 175 -11.63 4.94 16.07
CA THR A 175 -10.51 5.32 15.20
C THR A 175 -11.01 6.14 14.02
N SER A 176 -10.19 7.07 13.53
CA SER A 176 -10.46 7.78 12.26
C SER A 176 -9.68 7.10 11.14
N LEU A 177 -10.25 7.04 9.94
CA LEU A 177 -9.56 6.57 8.73
C LEU A 177 -8.69 7.65 8.07
N ALA A 178 -8.89 8.94 8.42
CA ALA A 178 -8.06 10.05 8.00
C ALA A 178 -8.13 11.21 9.01
N GLU A 179 -7.04 11.94 9.22
CA GLU A 179 -7.04 13.11 10.12
C GLU A 179 -7.63 14.37 9.44
N ASP A 180 -7.68 14.45 8.10
CA ASP A 180 -8.06 15.69 7.39
C ASP A 180 -8.85 15.52 6.06
N SER A 181 -9.42 14.35 5.75
CA SER A 181 -10.22 14.17 4.52
C SER A 181 -11.65 13.67 4.78
N GLU A 182 -12.62 14.25 4.07
CA GLU A 182 -14.05 13.88 4.08
C GLU A 182 -14.30 12.56 3.32
N VAL A 183 -13.58 11.49 3.67
CA VAL A 183 -13.78 10.17 3.06
C VAL A 183 -14.76 9.37 3.93
N GLY A 184 -16.01 9.27 3.48
CA GLY A 184 -17.02 8.46 4.16
C GLY A 184 -16.77 6.97 3.99
N VAL A 185 -17.01 6.18 5.05
CA VAL A 185 -17.05 4.71 4.93
C VAL A 185 -18.33 4.35 4.17
N THR A 186 -18.23 4.02 2.89
CA THR A 186 -19.39 3.70 2.05
C THR A 186 -19.75 2.22 2.07
N SER A 187 -18.77 1.34 2.25
CA SER A 187 -18.95 -0.09 2.49
C SER A 187 -17.74 -0.67 3.21
N MET A 188 -17.98 -1.53 4.20
CA MET A 188 -17.00 -2.55 4.59
C MET A 188 -17.37 -3.77 3.76
N ASP A 189 -16.42 -4.38 3.03
CA ASP A 189 -16.70 -5.64 2.33
C ASP A 189 -17.01 -6.71 3.40
N SER A 190 -18.31 -6.93 3.60
CA SER A 190 -18.83 -7.67 4.74
C SER A 190 -18.36 -9.11 4.67
N GLU A 191 -18.15 -9.65 3.48
CA GLU A 191 -17.79 -11.06 3.32
C GLU A 191 -16.37 -11.38 3.80
N ILE A 192 -15.37 -10.55 3.47
CA ILE A 192 -13.97 -10.75 3.92
C ILE A 192 -13.86 -10.51 5.43
N VAL A 193 -14.47 -9.42 5.91
CA VAL A 193 -14.43 -9.05 7.33
C VAL A 193 -15.20 -10.09 8.16
N GLU A 194 -16.40 -10.50 7.74
CA GLU A 194 -17.19 -11.54 8.41
C GLU A 194 -16.50 -12.90 8.35
N SER A 195 -15.88 -13.27 7.22
CA SER A 195 -15.18 -14.56 7.10
C SER A 195 -13.93 -14.61 7.98
N TYR A 196 -13.15 -13.51 8.04
CA TYR A 196 -12.03 -13.41 8.96
C TYR A 196 -12.48 -13.40 10.44
N LEU A 197 -13.57 -12.70 10.76
CA LEU A 197 -14.13 -12.69 12.12
C LEU A 197 -14.69 -14.07 12.51
N LYS A 198 -15.39 -14.77 11.61
CA LYS A 198 -15.83 -16.16 11.80
C LYS A 198 -14.63 -17.06 12.14
N LEU A 199 -13.53 -16.95 11.39
CA LEU A 199 -12.29 -17.66 11.66
C LEU A 199 -11.68 -17.33 13.04
N CYS A 200 -11.77 -16.07 13.48
CA CYS A 200 -11.30 -15.67 14.80
C CYS A 200 -12.21 -16.19 15.93
N ILE A 201 -13.52 -16.30 15.69
CA ILE A 201 -14.51 -16.74 16.69
C ILE A 201 -14.51 -18.27 16.86
N THR A 202 -14.25 -19.04 15.80
CA THR A 202 -14.12 -20.50 15.88
C THR A 202 -12.84 -20.95 16.64
N SER A 203 -11.91 -20.02 16.91
CA SER A 203 -10.57 -20.27 17.46
C SER A 203 -10.44 -20.59 18.96
N SER A 204 -11.49 -21.09 19.63
CA SER A 204 -11.31 -21.83 20.89
C SER A 204 -10.73 -23.25 20.68
N SER A 205 -10.66 -23.70 19.42
CA SER A 205 -9.89 -24.86 18.94
C SER A 205 -9.14 -24.44 17.67
N GLN A 206 -7.97 -25.02 17.38
CA GLN A 206 -7.20 -24.65 16.18
C GLN A 206 -8.09 -24.71 14.93
N PRO A 207 -8.06 -23.67 14.06
CA PRO A 207 -8.92 -23.60 12.89
C PRO A 207 -8.67 -24.81 11.99
N GLU A 208 -9.74 -25.42 11.46
CA GLU A 208 -9.57 -26.44 10.43
C GLU A 208 -8.92 -25.78 9.21
N ASN A 209 -7.84 -26.39 8.69
CA ASN A 209 -7.02 -25.88 7.59
C ASN A 209 -7.86 -25.51 6.34
N THR A 210 -9.02 -26.15 6.20
CA THR A 210 -10.05 -25.93 5.18
C THR A 210 -10.72 -24.55 5.24
N GLU A 211 -11.03 -24.01 6.43
CA GLU A 211 -11.69 -22.70 6.58
C GLU A 211 -10.74 -21.55 6.21
N CYS A 212 -9.49 -21.61 6.69
CA CYS A 212 -8.44 -20.66 6.32
C CYS A 212 -8.16 -20.66 4.81
N SER A 213 -8.14 -21.85 4.19
CA SER A 213 -7.89 -21.98 2.75
C SER A 213 -9.01 -21.34 1.93
N SER A 214 -10.27 -21.50 2.34
CA SER A 214 -11.41 -20.84 1.68
C SER A 214 -11.33 -19.32 1.81
N LEU A 215 -10.99 -18.80 2.99
CA LEU A 215 -10.81 -17.37 3.22
C LEU A 215 -9.69 -16.79 2.33
N LEU A 216 -8.56 -17.48 2.23
CA LEU A 216 -7.44 -17.06 1.38
C LEU A 216 -7.84 -16.96 -0.10
N LEU A 217 -8.66 -17.90 -0.60
CA LEU A 217 -9.18 -17.85 -1.97
C LEU A 217 -10.06 -16.61 -2.21
N THR A 218 -10.95 -16.28 -1.28
CA THR A 218 -11.79 -15.06 -1.37
C THR A 218 -10.93 -13.80 -1.34
N ILE A 219 -9.94 -13.75 -0.45
CA ILE A 219 -8.98 -12.65 -0.36
C ILE A 219 -8.19 -12.50 -1.67
N ASP A 220 -7.75 -13.60 -2.28
CA ASP A 220 -7.02 -13.59 -3.55
C ASP A 220 -7.88 -13.09 -4.72
N ALA A 221 -9.16 -13.46 -4.76
CA ALA A 221 -10.10 -12.93 -5.73
C ALA A 221 -10.28 -11.41 -5.57
N ALA A 222 -10.41 -10.92 -4.34
CA ALA A 222 -10.53 -9.50 -4.06
C ALA A 222 -9.25 -8.72 -4.41
N LEU A 223 -8.06 -9.25 -4.08
CA LEU A 223 -6.78 -8.66 -4.48
C LEU A 223 -6.64 -8.60 -6.01
N SER A 224 -7.10 -9.63 -6.72
CA SER A 224 -7.06 -9.67 -8.19
C SER A 224 -7.95 -8.58 -8.79
N TYR A 225 -9.15 -8.40 -8.25
CA TYR A 225 -10.04 -7.32 -8.68
C TYR A 225 -9.43 -5.93 -8.44
N VAL A 226 -8.91 -5.67 -7.24
CA VAL A 226 -8.28 -4.38 -6.91
C VAL A 226 -7.02 -4.18 -7.75
N TRP A 227 -6.24 -5.23 -7.99
CA TRP A 227 -5.07 -5.18 -8.87
C TRP A 227 -5.45 -4.70 -10.28
N GLU A 228 -6.53 -5.21 -10.87
CA GLU A 228 -7.00 -4.74 -12.18
C GLU A 228 -7.35 -3.24 -12.16
N GLN A 229 -7.99 -2.76 -11.08
CA GLN A 229 -8.30 -1.34 -10.93
C GLN A 229 -7.03 -0.48 -10.84
N LEU A 230 -6.02 -0.92 -10.07
CA LEU A 230 -4.73 -0.22 -9.96
C LEU A 230 -3.98 -0.13 -11.31
N HIS A 231 -4.25 -1.05 -12.24
CA HIS A 231 -3.61 -1.09 -13.56
C HIS A 231 -4.52 -0.54 -14.68
N THR A 232 -5.64 0.07 -14.34
CA THR A 232 -6.54 0.73 -15.30
C THR A 232 -6.05 2.16 -15.55
N GLY A 233 -5.04 2.32 -16.43
CA GLY A 233 -4.52 3.62 -16.86
C GLY A 233 -3.10 3.93 -16.37
N GLN A 234 -2.76 5.22 -16.22
CA GLN A 234 -1.45 5.63 -15.69
C GLN A 234 -1.48 5.60 -14.16
N TRP A 235 -0.39 5.12 -13.54
CA TRP A 235 -0.27 4.99 -12.08
C TRP A 235 -0.57 6.28 -11.31
N LYS A 236 -0.18 7.44 -11.87
CA LYS A 236 -0.41 8.76 -11.26
C LYS A 236 -1.89 9.16 -11.16
N ASP A 237 -2.75 8.54 -11.98
CA ASP A 237 -4.17 8.86 -12.09
C ASP A 237 -5.03 7.84 -11.30
N VAL A 238 -4.39 6.85 -10.65
CA VAL A 238 -5.06 5.84 -9.83
C VAL A 238 -5.66 6.49 -8.59
N ASP A 239 -6.95 6.27 -8.37
CA ASP A 239 -7.65 6.77 -7.18
C ASP A 239 -7.01 6.19 -5.90
N PRO A 240 -6.60 7.03 -4.93
CA PRO A 240 -6.01 6.59 -3.67
C PRO A 240 -6.85 5.53 -2.92
N VAL A 241 -8.19 5.54 -3.09
CA VAL A 241 -9.09 4.57 -2.45
C VAL A 241 -8.73 3.13 -2.84
N TRP A 242 -8.35 2.88 -4.11
CA TRP A 242 -7.97 1.54 -4.54
C TRP A 242 -6.66 1.07 -3.89
N ARG A 243 -5.73 2.00 -3.69
CA ARG A 243 -4.44 1.71 -3.03
C ARG A 243 -4.65 1.43 -1.54
N GLN A 244 -5.51 2.19 -0.87
CA GLN A 244 -5.90 1.91 0.52
C GLN A 244 -6.59 0.56 0.66
N LEU A 245 -7.54 0.25 -0.23
CA LEU A 245 -8.24 -1.03 -0.24
C LEU A 245 -7.27 -2.21 -0.42
N TYR A 246 -6.29 -2.08 -1.33
CA TYR A 246 -5.26 -3.09 -1.54
C TYR A 246 -4.46 -3.37 -0.24
N SER A 247 -4.10 -2.32 0.51
CA SER A 247 -3.42 -2.44 1.79
C SER A 247 -4.28 -3.14 2.85
N TYR A 248 -5.57 -2.83 2.95
CA TYR A 248 -6.47 -3.50 3.89
C TYR A 248 -6.64 -5.00 3.56
N ILE A 249 -6.84 -5.34 2.28
CA ILE A 249 -6.99 -6.74 1.88
C ILE A 249 -5.67 -7.51 2.11
N SER A 250 -4.53 -6.89 1.85
CA SER A 250 -3.21 -7.45 2.15
C SER A 250 -2.97 -7.66 3.66
N LEU A 251 -3.51 -6.78 4.50
CA LEU A 251 -3.52 -6.97 5.96
C LEU A 251 -4.35 -8.20 6.34
N PHE A 252 -5.56 -8.36 5.81
CA PHE A 252 -6.37 -9.56 6.07
C PHE A 252 -5.67 -10.84 5.60
N LYS A 253 -5.03 -10.80 4.42
CA LYS A 253 -4.23 -11.93 3.90
C LYS A 253 -3.10 -12.30 4.85
N THR A 254 -2.35 -11.30 5.31
CA THR A 254 -1.27 -11.47 6.29
C THR A 254 -1.79 -12.14 7.56
N LEU A 255 -2.88 -11.63 8.12
CA LEU A 255 -3.46 -12.14 9.36
C LEU A 255 -4.01 -13.57 9.20
N ALA A 256 -4.57 -13.91 8.03
CA ALA A 256 -5.01 -15.27 7.73
C ALA A 256 -3.83 -16.26 7.71
N TYR A 257 -2.71 -15.92 7.08
CA TYR A 257 -1.50 -16.76 7.13
C TYR A 257 -0.95 -16.94 8.54
N LEU A 258 -0.96 -15.89 9.36
CA LEU A 258 -0.52 -15.98 10.75
C LEU A 258 -1.42 -16.89 11.60
N LYS A 259 -2.69 -17.07 11.24
CA LYS A 259 -3.63 -17.95 11.95
C LYS A 259 -3.49 -19.44 11.60
N LEU A 260 -2.96 -19.77 10.42
CA LEU A 260 -2.80 -21.14 9.95
C LEU A 260 -1.79 -21.96 10.77
N ASP A 261 -0.63 -21.38 11.05
CA ASP A 261 0.39 -21.92 11.97
C ASP A 261 1.45 -20.83 12.20
N GLU A 262 1.46 -20.22 13.40
CA GLU A 262 2.33 -19.08 13.73
C GLU A 262 3.84 -19.41 13.66
N ASP A 263 4.22 -20.70 13.73
CA ASP A 263 5.62 -21.14 13.73
C ASP A 263 6.07 -21.76 12.39
N SER A 264 5.14 -21.93 11.44
CA SER A 264 5.47 -22.42 10.11
C SER A 264 6.27 -21.37 9.34
N LYS A 265 7.52 -21.69 9.00
CA LYS A 265 8.38 -20.83 8.15
C LYS A 265 7.75 -20.49 6.81
N LEU A 266 6.96 -21.40 6.25
CA LEU A 266 6.28 -21.19 4.97
C LEU A 266 5.21 -20.11 5.13
N HIS A 267 4.32 -20.25 6.11
CA HIS A 267 3.25 -19.27 6.34
C HIS A 267 3.80 -17.90 6.78
N LEU A 268 4.89 -17.86 7.54
CA LEU A 268 5.58 -16.59 7.85
C LEU A 268 6.15 -15.93 6.59
N ALA A 269 6.69 -16.71 5.64
CA ALA A 269 7.18 -16.19 4.36
C ALA A 269 6.03 -15.66 3.47
N ASP A 270 4.89 -16.36 3.46
CA ASP A 270 3.71 -15.91 2.72
C ASP A 270 3.08 -14.66 3.36
N ALA A 271 3.04 -14.60 4.70
CA ALA A 271 2.53 -13.45 5.45
C ALA A 271 3.37 -12.18 5.23
N ILE A 272 4.70 -12.28 5.29
CA ILE A 272 5.56 -11.12 5.03
C ILE A 272 5.48 -10.66 3.57
N THR A 273 5.35 -11.61 2.64
CA THR A 273 5.14 -11.29 1.22
C THR A 273 3.84 -10.53 1.02
N ALA A 274 2.75 -10.95 1.67
CA ALA A 274 1.47 -10.23 1.65
C ALA A 274 1.59 -8.81 2.23
N CYS A 275 2.32 -8.65 3.35
CA CYS A 275 2.60 -7.31 3.89
C CYS A 275 3.34 -6.43 2.89
N ASP A 276 4.41 -6.93 2.29
CA ASP A 276 5.25 -6.16 1.38
C ASP A 276 4.50 -5.81 0.10
N MET A 277 3.66 -6.70 -0.43
CA MET A 277 2.77 -6.36 -1.54
C MET A 277 1.81 -5.23 -1.18
N GLY A 278 1.23 -5.26 0.04
CA GLY A 278 0.38 -4.17 0.54
C GLY A 278 1.11 -2.83 0.71
N LEU A 279 2.42 -2.86 1.01
CA LEU A 279 3.28 -1.68 1.12
C LEU A 279 3.77 -1.16 -0.24
N ILE A 280 3.99 -2.06 -1.21
CA ILE A 280 4.47 -1.72 -2.56
C ILE A 280 3.32 -1.16 -3.40
N MET A 281 2.17 -1.82 -3.39
CA MET A 281 1.05 -1.48 -4.27
C MET A 281 0.07 -0.50 -3.63
N GLY A 282 0.00 -0.48 -2.30
CA GLY A 282 -1.00 0.26 -1.57
C GLY A 282 -0.52 1.59 -0.98
N GLU A 283 -1.21 2.03 0.07
CA GLU A 283 -0.84 3.20 0.88
C GLU A 283 -0.67 2.82 2.36
N PRO A 284 0.07 3.61 3.14
CA PRO A 284 0.16 3.38 4.58
C PRO A 284 -1.23 3.43 5.24
N ILE A 285 -1.59 2.36 5.95
CA ILE A 285 -2.83 2.26 6.74
C ILE A 285 -2.48 2.03 8.22
N LEU A 286 -3.39 2.45 9.11
CA LEU A 286 -3.32 2.18 10.55
C LEU A 286 -1.93 2.47 11.15
N ASP A 287 -1.39 3.67 10.89
CA ASP A 287 -0.07 4.12 11.35
C ASP A 287 1.09 3.18 10.99
N GLY A 288 1.03 2.58 9.79
CA GLY A 288 2.10 1.72 9.27
C GLY A 288 2.08 0.31 9.87
N LEU A 289 0.89 -0.22 10.21
CA LEU A 289 0.73 -1.55 10.80
C LEU A 289 1.39 -2.66 9.97
N LEU A 290 1.20 -2.65 8.64
CA LEU A 290 1.82 -3.64 7.74
C LEU A 290 3.35 -3.64 7.86
N SER A 291 3.96 -2.45 7.94
CA SER A 291 5.40 -2.30 8.09
C SER A 291 5.90 -2.85 9.44
N SER A 292 5.11 -2.64 10.50
CA SER A 292 5.39 -3.19 11.83
C SER A 292 5.25 -4.72 11.88
N ILE A 293 4.22 -5.29 11.24
CA ILE A 293 4.04 -6.74 11.15
C ILE A 293 5.18 -7.37 10.35
N ALA A 294 5.49 -6.84 9.16
CA ALA A 294 6.58 -7.33 8.31
C ALA A 294 7.93 -7.30 9.04
N SER A 295 8.18 -6.24 9.80
CA SER A 295 9.36 -6.10 10.66
C SER A 295 9.50 -7.23 11.68
N ASN A 296 8.42 -7.53 12.40
CA ASN A 296 8.40 -8.59 13.41
C ASN A 296 8.56 -9.98 12.76
N ILE A 297 7.91 -10.22 11.62
CA ILE A 297 8.04 -11.49 10.89
C ILE A 297 9.46 -11.68 10.37
N ASN A 298 10.08 -10.64 9.78
CA ASN A 298 11.47 -10.70 9.32
C ASN A 298 12.41 -11.08 10.47
N GLU A 299 12.25 -10.45 11.65
CA GLU A 299 13.06 -10.77 12.82
C GLU A 299 12.87 -12.24 13.29
N LYS A 300 11.63 -12.74 13.32
CA LYS A 300 11.33 -14.15 13.64
C LYS A 300 11.98 -15.11 12.64
N LEU A 301 11.85 -14.84 11.34
CA LEU A 301 12.43 -15.65 10.26
C LEU A 301 13.96 -15.66 10.34
N TRP A 302 14.58 -14.51 10.60
CA TRP A 302 16.02 -14.37 10.79
C TRP A 302 16.53 -15.17 12.01
N LYS A 303 15.91 -15.04 13.19
CA LYS A 303 16.28 -15.83 14.38
C LYS A 303 16.18 -17.33 14.12
N SER A 304 15.17 -17.74 13.36
CA SER A 304 14.93 -19.14 12.99
C SER A 304 15.89 -19.68 11.92
N SER A 305 16.60 -18.83 11.18
CA SER A 305 17.60 -19.23 10.18
C SER A 305 19.02 -19.29 10.76
N GLN A 306 19.32 -18.47 11.77
CA GLN A 306 20.63 -18.48 12.46
C GLN A 306 20.94 -19.80 13.18
N THR A 307 19.94 -20.56 13.62
CA THR A 307 20.14 -21.90 14.21
C THR A 307 20.72 -22.93 13.23
N LYS A 308 20.85 -22.61 11.93
CA LYS A 308 21.33 -23.53 10.88
C LYS A 308 22.56 -23.09 10.09
N SER A 309 23.14 -21.90 10.32
CA SER A 309 24.32 -21.50 9.52
C SER A 309 25.33 -20.62 10.28
N THR A 310 26.55 -21.13 10.41
CA THR A 310 27.77 -20.33 10.57
C THR A 310 28.15 -19.78 9.20
N PHE A 311 27.75 -18.55 8.90
CA PHE A 311 28.30 -17.82 7.76
C PHE A 311 29.76 -17.48 8.05
N LYS A 312 30.68 -17.98 7.23
CA LYS A 312 32.04 -17.44 7.15
C LYS A 312 31.97 -16.22 6.24
N GLU A 313 32.37 -15.06 6.74
CA GLU A 313 32.74 -13.93 5.89
C GLU A 313 33.90 -14.39 5.00
N THR A 314 33.60 -14.81 3.77
CA THR A 314 34.62 -15.02 2.75
C THR A 314 34.81 -13.71 2.00
N ASP A 315 36.03 -13.22 2.17
CA ASP A 315 36.84 -12.45 1.25
C ASP A 315 36.37 -11.04 0.90
N LYS A 316 37.12 -10.08 1.46
CA LYS A 316 37.38 -8.79 0.83
C LYS A 316 37.59 -9.03 -0.66
N GLU A 317 36.75 -8.46 -1.51
CA GLU A 317 37.07 -8.38 -2.93
C GLU A 317 38.47 -7.76 -3.05
N GLU A 318 39.47 -8.55 -3.47
CA GLU A 318 40.76 -8.00 -3.88
C GLU A 318 40.51 -7.21 -5.17
N VAL A 319 40.35 -5.90 -5.00
CA VAL A 319 40.09 -4.97 -6.08
C VAL A 319 41.37 -4.79 -6.90
N GLY A 320 41.37 -5.30 -8.13
CA GLY A 320 42.35 -4.88 -9.14
C GLY A 320 42.19 -3.40 -9.45
N LYS A 321 43.29 -2.63 -9.35
CA LYS A 321 43.35 -1.18 -9.66
C LYS A 321 42.90 -0.80 -11.08
N GLU A 322 42.77 -1.78 -11.98
CA GLU A 322 42.50 -1.59 -13.42
C GLU A 322 41.07 -1.10 -13.77
N CYS A 323 40.12 -1.08 -12.82
CA CYS A 323 38.73 -0.69 -13.10
C CYS A 323 38.29 0.67 -12.55
N TYR A 324 39.19 1.42 -11.91
CA TYR A 324 38.91 2.79 -11.50
C TYR A 324 39.16 3.72 -12.70
N PRO A 325 38.20 4.58 -13.08
CA PRO A 325 38.44 5.54 -14.14
C PRO A 325 39.54 6.51 -13.72
N GLN A 326 40.41 6.87 -14.67
CA GLN A 326 41.40 7.92 -14.44
C GLN A 326 40.70 9.28 -14.50
N LEU A 327 40.61 9.96 -13.34
CA LEU A 327 39.97 11.27 -13.26
C LEU A 327 40.88 12.37 -13.83
N ASN A 328 40.29 13.30 -14.57
CA ASN A 328 40.94 14.53 -14.98
C ASN A 328 40.97 15.52 -13.81
N GLN A 329 42.17 15.83 -13.31
CA GLN A 329 42.39 16.75 -12.19
C GLN A 329 41.79 18.15 -12.39
N LYS A 330 41.59 18.58 -13.65
CA LYS A 330 41.01 19.89 -13.97
C LYS A 330 39.49 19.92 -13.88
N ASP A 331 38.85 18.76 -13.99
CA ASP A 331 37.41 18.61 -14.09
C ASP A 331 36.83 18.01 -12.80
N LEU A 332 37.57 18.05 -11.68
CA LEU A 332 37.09 17.51 -10.41
C LEU A 332 36.01 18.40 -9.80
N ILE A 333 34.96 17.77 -9.29
CA ILE A 333 33.96 18.45 -8.46
C ILE A 333 34.63 18.94 -7.17
N GLU A 334 34.30 20.16 -6.76
CA GLU A 334 34.77 20.74 -5.51
C GLU A 334 34.30 19.91 -4.30
N THR A 335 35.21 19.67 -3.36
CA THR A 335 34.89 19.02 -2.08
C THR A 335 34.92 20.05 -0.96
N VAL A 336 33.83 20.13 -0.21
CA VAL A 336 33.69 20.98 0.99
C VAL A 336 33.44 20.11 2.22
N GLN A 337 33.93 20.56 3.37
CA GLN A 337 33.68 19.90 4.64
C GLN A 337 32.56 20.65 5.36
N LEU A 338 31.42 19.98 5.57
CA LEU A 338 30.27 20.43 6.34
C LEU A 338 30.00 21.95 6.25
N PRO A 339 29.62 22.49 5.07
CA PRO A 339 29.40 23.92 4.90
C PRO A 339 28.27 24.41 5.82
N SER A 340 28.34 25.65 6.27
CA SER A 340 27.23 26.22 7.04
C SER A 340 25.95 26.26 6.18
N ILE A 341 24.77 26.22 6.81
CA ILE A 341 23.47 26.36 6.13
C ILE A 341 23.44 27.65 5.28
N GLU A 342 23.99 28.76 5.80
CA GLU A 342 24.11 30.03 5.09
C GLU A 342 25.00 29.92 3.85
N THR A 343 26.19 29.32 3.99
CA THR A 343 27.11 29.09 2.87
C THR A 343 26.48 28.19 1.81
N PHE A 344 25.79 27.13 2.23
CA PHE A 344 25.09 26.26 1.30
C PHE A 344 24.01 27.01 0.53
N LEU A 345 23.15 27.76 1.23
CA LEU A 345 22.08 28.54 0.60
C LEU A 345 22.59 29.62 -0.35
N LEU A 346 23.59 30.39 0.08
CA LEU A 346 24.05 31.56 -0.66
C LEU A 346 25.02 31.18 -1.79
N ASP A 347 25.89 30.20 -1.61
CA ASP A 347 27.03 29.98 -2.52
C ASP A 347 26.97 28.65 -3.30
N ILE A 348 26.12 27.70 -2.90
CA ILE A 348 26.11 26.33 -3.44
C ILE A 348 24.75 25.99 -4.08
N MET A 349 23.66 26.10 -3.32
CA MET A 349 22.31 25.75 -3.76
C MET A 349 21.95 26.53 -5.03
N ASN A 350 21.41 25.83 -6.03
CA ASN A 350 21.13 26.35 -7.38
C ASN A 350 22.33 26.88 -8.21
N LYS A 351 23.56 26.79 -7.71
CA LYS A 351 24.74 27.38 -8.38
C LYS A 351 25.72 26.34 -8.91
N LYS A 352 26.06 25.34 -8.11
CA LYS A 352 27.10 24.37 -8.47
C LYS A 352 26.92 23.03 -7.75
N PRO A 353 27.34 21.91 -8.36
CA PRO A 353 27.45 20.65 -7.64
C PRO A 353 28.63 20.69 -6.68
N VAL A 354 28.52 19.98 -5.56
CA VAL A 354 29.61 19.90 -4.58
C VAL A 354 29.58 18.56 -3.85
N VAL A 355 30.76 18.01 -3.55
CA VAL A 355 30.90 16.87 -2.63
C VAL A 355 30.99 17.41 -1.21
N ILE A 356 30.08 16.99 -0.35
CA ILE A 356 30.07 17.35 1.08
C ILE A 356 30.59 16.18 1.89
N THR A 357 31.60 16.46 2.71
CA THR A 357 32.18 15.51 3.69
C THR A 357 31.82 15.91 5.12
N GLY A 358 31.78 14.94 6.04
CA GLY A 358 31.49 15.17 7.46
C GLY A 358 30.00 15.29 7.82
N ALA A 359 29.11 15.41 6.82
CA ALA A 359 27.66 15.55 7.03
C ALA A 359 26.94 14.22 7.31
N MET A 360 27.62 13.08 7.13
CA MET A 360 27.04 11.75 7.34
C MET A 360 27.69 10.99 8.50
N ASP A 361 28.75 11.52 9.11
CA ASP A 361 29.60 10.80 10.06
C ASP A 361 28.80 10.28 11.27
N PHE A 362 27.79 11.03 11.70
CA PHE A 362 26.92 10.69 12.83
C PHE A 362 25.77 9.74 12.50
N TRP A 363 25.61 9.31 11.24
CA TRP A 363 24.54 8.37 10.89
C TRP A 363 24.82 6.99 11.51
N PRO A 364 23.82 6.33 12.13
CA PRO A 364 23.99 4.96 12.60
C PRO A 364 24.45 3.99 11.50
N ALA A 365 24.06 4.23 10.24
CA ALA A 365 24.52 3.46 9.08
C ALA A 365 26.04 3.53 8.83
N MET A 366 26.73 4.54 9.37
CA MET A 366 28.18 4.74 9.24
C MET A 366 28.95 4.17 10.44
N GLU A 367 28.36 4.20 11.64
CA GLU A 367 28.99 3.80 12.90
C GLU A 367 28.29 2.60 13.57
N GLU A 368 27.28 2.86 14.41
CA GLU A 368 26.67 1.88 15.34
C GLU A 368 26.05 0.66 14.65
N ARG A 369 25.37 0.90 13.54
CA ARG A 369 24.62 -0.08 12.75
C ARG A 369 25.12 -0.08 11.31
N ARG A 370 26.45 -0.17 11.18
CA ARG A 370 27.14 -0.10 9.90
C ARG A 370 26.53 -1.05 8.87
N TRP A 371 26.09 -0.49 7.75
CA TRP A 371 25.49 -1.28 6.68
C TRP A 371 26.52 -2.23 6.05
N SER A 372 26.10 -3.48 5.91
CA SER A 372 26.86 -4.57 5.29
C SER A 372 25.87 -5.59 4.75
N VAL A 373 26.31 -6.49 3.88
CA VAL A 373 25.49 -7.60 3.39
C VAL A 373 24.85 -8.37 4.54
N ASN A 374 25.62 -8.66 5.60
CA ASN A 374 25.11 -9.36 6.78
C ASN A 374 24.07 -8.55 7.55
N TYR A 375 24.27 -7.24 7.70
CA TYR A 375 23.31 -6.36 8.35
C TYR A 375 22.00 -6.30 7.56
N LEU A 376 22.08 -6.13 6.23
CA LEU A 376 20.91 -6.11 5.34
C LEU A 376 20.12 -7.43 5.39
N ARG A 377 20.80 -8.58 5.34
CA ARG A 377 20.15 -9.90 5.50
C ARG A 377 19.41 -10.01 6.84
N LYS A 378 19.99 -9.48 7.91
CA LYS A 378 19.37 -9.47 9.25
C LYS A 378 18.11 -8.60 9.31
N VAL A 379 18.19 -7.35 8.88
CA VAL A 379 17.10 -6.37 9.09
C VAL A 379 16.04 -6.41 8.01
N ALA A 380 16.38 -6.92 6.82
CA ALA A 380 15.56 -6.79 5.63
C ALA A 380 15.55 -8.04 4.72
N GLY A 381 16.28 -9.10 5.07
CA GLY A 381 16.54 -10.21 4.13
C GLY A 381 15.29 -10.90 3.57
N TYR A 382 14.21 -10.98 4.34
CA TYR A 382 12.95 -11.61 3.90
C TYR A 382 11.97 -10.62 3.27
N ARG A 383 12.35 -9.34 3.14
CA ARG A 383 11.50 -8.31 2.57
C ARG A 383 11.52 -8.38 1.05
N THR A 384 10.34 -8.30 0.45
CA THR A 384 10.16 -8.26 -1.00
C THR A 384 10.38 -6.85 -1.52
N VAL A 385 11.21 -6.69 -2.54
CA VAL A 385 11.58 -5.42 -3.13
C VAL A 385 11.54 -5.48 -4.66
N PRO A 386 11.23 -4.37 -5.35
CA PRO A 386 11.40 -4.29 -6.80
C PRO A 386 12.88 -4.14 -7.15
N ILE A 387 13.29 -4.85 -8.20
CA ILE A 387 14.60 -4.72 -8.82
C ILE A 387 14.47 -4.54 -10.32
N GLU A 388 15.40 -3.80 -10.90
CA GLU A 388 15.64 -3.73 -12.32
C GLU A 388 16.57 -4.87 -12.73
N ILE A 389 16.27 -5.53 -13.85
CA ILE A 389 17.10 -6.58 -14.46
C ILE A 389 17.50 -6.12 -15.86
N GLY A 390 18.80 -6.02 -16.11
CA GLY A 390 19.37 -5.53 -17.36
C GLY A 390 20.62 -4.67 -17.11
N SER A 391 21.35 -4.33 -18.17
CA SER A 391 22.53 -3.46 -18.04
C SER A 391 22.16 -2.01 -17.73
N LYS A 392 21.11 -1.49 -18.38
CA LYS A 392 20.62 -0.12 -18.27
C LYS A 392 19.12 -0.08 -18.60
N TYR A 393 18.37 0.85 -18.03
CA TYR A 393 16.93 1.03 -18.33
C TYR A 393 16.61 1.52 -19.75
N THR A 394 17.64 1.94 -20.48
CA THR A 394 17.54 2.32 -21.90
C THR A 394 17.61 1.13 -22.86
N ASP A 395 17.90 -0.08 -22.35
CA ASP A 395 18.11 -1.27 -23.18
C ASP A 395 16.80 -2.05 -23.36
N ASP A 396 16.55 -2.58 -24.56
CA ASP A 396 15.32 -3.34 -24.88
C ASP A 396 15.12 -4.61 -24.01
N ALA A 397 16.20 -5.12 -23.42
CA ALA A 397 16.18 -6.31 -22.54
C ALA A 397 15.90 -5.96 -21.08
N TRP A 398 15.69 -4.68 -20.74
CA TRP A 398 15.39 -4.24 -19.39
C TRP A 398 14.00 -4.70 -18.94
N SER A 399 13.90 -5.12 -17.69
CA SER A 399 12.65 -5.51 -17.07
C SER A 399 12.68 -5.22 -15.57
N GLN A 400 11.51 -5.24 -14.93
CA GLN A 400 11.37 -5.18 -13.48
C GLN A 400 10.88 -6.52 -12.94
N SER A 401 11.37 -6.90 -11.77
CA SER A 401 10.93 -8.09 -11.04
C SER A 401 10.84 -7.80 -9.55
N LEU A 402 9.96 -8.51 -8.86
CA LEU A 402 9.96 -8.57 -7.41
C LEU A 402 10.84 -9.76 -6.96
N THR A 403 11.60 -9.56 -5.89
CA THR A 403 12.41 -10.61 -5.25
C THR A 403 12.62 -10.26 -3.78
N THR A 404 13.05 -11.21 -2.96
CA THR A 404 13.48 -10.90 -1.59
C THR A 404 14.89 -10.30 -1.57
N ILE A 405 15.22 -9.50 -0.56
CA ILE A 405 16.59 -8.97 -0.40
C ILE A 405 17.63 -10.10 -0.26
N ASN A 406 17.30 -11.22 0.40
CA ASN A 406 18.20 -12.38 0.48
C ASN A 406 18.49 -12.96 -0.90
N GLU A 407 17.46 -13.19 -1.72
CA GLU A 407 17.62 -13.68 -3.09
C GLU A 407 18.37 -12.68 -3.95
N PHE A 408 18.07 -11.39 -3.83
CA PHE A 408 18.80 -10.34 -4.55
C PHE A 408 20.30 -10.38 -4.23
N ILE A 409 20.64 -10.48 -2.94
CA ILE A 409 22.02 -10.61 -2.48
C ILE A 409 22.68 -11.87 -3.04
N ASP A 410 22.00 -13.02 -2.95
CA ASP A 410 22.58 -14.30 -3.35
C ASP A 410 22.80 -14.39 -4.87
N ASP A 411 21.84 -13.89 -5.66
CA ASP A 411 21.79 -14.05 -7.11
C ASP A 411 22.48 -12.93 -7.91
N TYR A 412 22.57 -11.72 -7.36
CA TYR A 412 23.08 -10.55 -8.09
C TYR A 412 24.31 -9.92 -7.45
N ILE A 413 24.49 -10.06 -6.13
CA ILE A 413 25.65 -9.49 -5.41
C ILE A 413 26.77 -10.52 -5.24
N LEU A 414 26.47 -11.67 -4.62
CA LEU A 414 27.50 -12.66 -4.25
C LEU A 414 27.85 -13.62 -5.38
N LYS A 415 26.87 -13.99 -6.21
CA LYS A 415 27.08 -14.90 -7.35
C LYS A 415 26.49 -14.27 -8.61
N PRO A 416 27.18 -13.33 -9.27
CA PRO A 416 26.70 -12.71 -10.50
C PRO A 416 26.75 -13.72 -11.67
N ASN A 417 25.87 -14.72 -11.65
CA ASN A 417 25.65 -15.70 -12.71
C ASN A 417 24.45 -15.32 -13.58
N LYS A 418 23.66 -14.32 -13.17
CA LYS A 418 22.50 -13.77 -13.88
C LYS A 418 22.85 -12.42 -14.53
N ALA A 419 21.93 -11.89 -15.33
CA ALA A 419 21.98 -10.50 -15.82
C ALA A 419 22.10 -9.52 -14.64
N ALA A 420 22.67 -8.33 -14.86
CA ALA A 420 22.83 -7.33 -13.81
C ALA A 420 21.48 -6.97 -13.17
N GLY A 421 21.45 -6.95 -11.84
CA GLY A 421 20.27 -6.60 -11.06
C GLY A 421 20.54 -5.35 -10.23
N TYR A 422 19.57 -4.43 -10.16
CA TYR A 422 19.72 -3.18 -9.42
C TYR A 422 18.43 -2.82 -8.68
N LEU A 423 18.50 -2.70 -7.35
CA LEU A 423 17.45 -2.04 -6.58
C LEU A 423 17.67 -0.54 -6.74
N ALA A 424 16.94 0.07 -7.67
CA ALA A 424 17.09 1.45 -8.07
C ALA A 424 15.84 2.26 -7.71
N GLN A 425 16.05 3.52 -7.30
CA GLN A 425 14.99 4.52 -7.13
C GLN A 425 13.77 4.04 -6.33
N TYR A 426 14.00 3.27 -5.26
CA TYR A 426 12.93 2.70 -4.47
C TYR A 426 12.84 3.31 -3.07
N GLN A 427 11.62 3.62 -2.61
CA GLN A 427 11.33 4.20 -1.29
C GLN A 427 11.44 3.16 -0.14
N LEU A 428 12.56 2.44 -0.12
CA LEU A 428 12.84 1.33 0.81
C LEU A 428 12.66 1.70 2.28
N PHE A 429 12.93 2.96 2.64
CA PHE A 429 12.86 3.45 4.01
C PHE A 429 11.43 3.61 4.54
N GLN A 430 10.44 3.73 3.66
CA GLN A 430 9.03 3.68 4.05
C GLN A 430 8.61 2.24 4.36
N GLN A 431 9.09 1.30 3.55
CA GLN A 431 8.82 -0.12 3.72
C GLN A 431 9.57 -0.71 4.93
N ILE A 432 10.79 -0.25 5.21
CA ILE A 432 11.71 -0.84 6.22
C ILE A 432 12.16 0.24 7.23
N PRO A 433 11.38 0.49 8.29
CA PRO A 433 11.66 1.54 9.28
C PRO A 433 13.00 1.36 10.00
N GLN A 434 13.49 0.13 10.15
CA GLN A 434 14.79 -0.13 10.75
C GLN A 434 15.93 0.53 9.97
N LEU A 435 15.87 0.50 8.64
CA LEU A 435 16.86 1.18 7.78
C LEU A 435 16.64 2.69 7.80
N LYS A 436 15.39 3.16 7.89
CA LYS A 436 15.07 4.59 8.05
C LYS A 436 15.70 5.17 9.31
N ASN A 437 15.69 4.41 10.40
CA ASN A 437 16.30 4.81 11.68
C ASN A 437 17.84 4.88 11.64
N ASP A 438 18.47 4.45 10.53
CA ASP A 438 19.93 4.46 10.38
C ASP A 438 20.45 5.67 9.60
N ILE A 439 19.55 6.50 9.08
CA ILE A 439 19.87 7.67 8.25
C ILE A 439 19.18 8.90 8.82
N VAL A 440 19.72 10.07 8.47
CA VAL A 440 19.13 11.36 8.86
C VAL A 440 18.97 12.20 7.60
N ILE A 441 17.81 12.83 7.44
CA ILE A 441 17.59 13.78 6.36
C ILE A 441 18.56 14.95 6.54
N PRO A 442 19.40 15.30 5.54
CA PRO A 442 20.31 16.42 5.65
C PRO A 442 19.56 17.74 5.91
N ASP A 443 20.01 18.55 6.88
CA ASP A 443 19.35 19.81 7.25
C ASP A 443 19.18 20.76 6.05
N TYR A 444 20.11 20.72 5.10
CA TYR A 444 20.07 21.51 3.86
C TYR A 444 18.80 21.26 3.02
N CYS A 445 18.17 20.10 3.11
CA CYS A 445 16.93 19.80 2.39
C CYS A 445 15.76 20.70 2.84
N HIS A 446 15.77 21.18 4.08
CA HIS A 446 14.72 22.06 4.63
C HIS A 446 14.86 23.52 4.17
N LEU A 447 15.86 23.84 3.34
CA LEU A 447 15.95 25.11 2.63
C LEU A 447 15.02 25.18 1.41
N GLY A 448 14.40 24.04 1.07
CA GLY A 448 13.44 23.92 -0.01
C GLY A 448 12.16 24.73 0.17
N THR A 449 11.34 24.71 -0.87
CA THR A 449 10.02 25.34 -0.95
C THR A 449 8.89 24.43 -0.50
N CYS A 450 9.14 23.12 -0.35
CA CYS A 450 8.18 22.14 0.15
C CYS A 450 8.77 21.31 1.29
N ASP A 451 7.89 20.84 2.19
CA ASP A 451 8.27 19.95 3.29
C ASP A 451 8.46 18.50 2.86
N ASP A 452 7.97 18.13 1.67
CA ASP A 452 8.06 16.77 1.13
C ASP A 452 9.47 16.45 0.64
N ILE A 453 10.11 15.46 1.26
CA ILE A 453 11.43 14.96 0.89
C ILE A 453 11.33 13.50 0.49
N ASN A 454 11.58 13.21 -0.79
CA ASN A 454 11.57 11.85 -1.30
C ASN A 454 12.91 11.17 -1.03
N VAL A 455 12.87 10.09 -0.24
CA VAL A 455 14.08 9.34 0.15
C VAL A 455 14.10 7.99 -0.56
N ASN A 456 15.07 7.79 -1.46
CA ASN A 456 15.20 6.57 -2.25
C ASN A 456 16.50 5.82 -1.95
N ALA A 457 16.44 4.49 -2.00
CA ALA A 457 17.57 3.60 -1.89
C ALA A 457 18.09 3.18 -3.26
N TRP A 458 19.41 2.99 -3.33
CA TRP A 458 20.13 2.54 -4.51
C TRP A 458 21.11 1.44 -4.11
N PHE A 459 20.76 0.18 -4.33
CA PHE A 459 21.56 -0.97 -3.93
C PHE A 459 21.82 -1.92 -5.09
N GLY A 460 23.09 -2.17 -5.39
CA GLY A 460 23.45 -3.07 -6.47
C GLY A 460 24.91 -3.51 -6.47
N PRO A 461 25.25 -4.47 -7.35
CA PRO A 461 26.60 -4.94 -7.49
C PRO A 461 27.48 -3.89 -8.19
N ARG A 462 28.76 -4.19 -8.21
CA ARG A 462 29.72 -3.48 -9.06
C ARG A 462 29.27 -3.47 -10.52
N GLY A 463 29.46 -2.34 -11.19
CA GLY A 463 29.16 -2.18 -12.61
C GLY A 463 27.72 -1.80 -12.92
N THR A 464 26.84 -1.66 -11.90
CA THR A 464 25.53 -1.03 -12.09
C THR A 464 25.69 0.38 -12.64
N ILE A 465 24.90 0.71 -13.66
CA ILE A 465 24.96 1.99 -14.36
C ILE A 465 23.58 2.65 -14.31
N SER A 466 23.57 3.91 -13.90
CA SER A 466 22.49 4.83 -14.24
C SER A 466 22.94 5.65 -15.46
N PRO A 467 22.31 5.45 -16.64
CA PRO A 467 22.53 6.27 -17.84
C PRO A 467 22.54 7.77 -17.56
N LEU A 468 23.13 8.54 -18.47
CA LEU A 468 23.18 9.99 -18.34
C LEU A 468 21.76 10.57 -18.45
N HIS A 469 21.27 11.16 -17.37
CA HIS A 469 19.94 11.78 -17.29
C HIS A 469 19.96 13.00 -16.38
N TYR A 470 18.86 13.75 -16.32
CA TYR A 470 18.67 14.80 -15.32
C TYR A 470 17.34 14.64 -14.59
N ASP A 471 17.33 15.16 -13.35
CA ASP A 471 16.15 15.21 -12.49
C ASP A 471 15.65 16.65 -12.35
N PRO A 472 14.34 16.85 -12.14
CA PRO A 472 13.76 18.19 -12.02
C PRO A 472 14.00 18.85 -10.66
N ASP A 473 14.27 18.06 -9.63
CA ASP A 473 14.34 18.50 -8.23
C ASP A 473 15.80 18.57 -7.74
N HIS A 474 16.03 19.22 -6.60
CA HIS A 474 17.32 19.14 -5.91
C HIS A 474 17.56 17.72 -5.42
N ASN A 475 18.82 17.26 -5.41
CA ASN A 475 19.14 15.91 -4.95
C ASN A 475 20.46 15.85 -4.16
N PHE A 476 20.46 15.14 -3.03
CA PHE A 476 21.67 14.67 -2.37
C PHE A 476 21.83 13.19 -2.58
N LEU A 477 22.85 12.78 -3.33
CA LEU A 477 23.25 11.38 -3.39
C LEU A 477 24.28 11.10 -2.29
N SER A 478 23.84 10.44 -1.22
CA SER A 478 24.64 10.09 -0.04
C SER A 478 25.19 8.68 -0.15
N GLN A 479 26.52 8.50 -0.11
CA GLN A 479 27.16 7.21 -0.30
C GLN A 479 27.42 6.53 1.05
N VAL A 480 26.83 5.35 1.27
CA VAL A 480 26.94 4.63 2.55
C VAL A 480 27.87 3.42 2.45
N VAL A 481 27.75 2.63 1.38
CA VAL A 481 28.58 1.43 1.14
C VAL A 481 29.16 1.49 -0.26
N GLY A 482 30.46 1.18 -0.40
CA GLY A 482 31.13 1.15 -1.70
C GLY A 482 31.33 2.52 -2.32
N SER A 483 31.78 2.55 -3.57
CA SER A 483 32.06 3.81 -4.28
C SER A 483 31.40 3.86 -5.65
N LYS A 484 31.11 5.09 -6.11
CA LYS A 484 30.48 5.38 -7.41
C LYS A 484 31.31 6.39 -8.18
N TYR A 485 31.58 6.10 -9.44
CA TYR A 485 32.05 7.09 -10.39
C TYR A 485 30.87 7.92 -10.90
N ILE A 486 31.03 9.23 -10.91
CA ILE A 486 29.98 10.16 -11.30
C ILE A 486 30.56 11.18 -12.28
N ARG A 487 29.85 11.42 -13.39
CA ARG A 487 30.15 12.51 -14.33
C ARG A 487 28.93 13.40 -14.50
N LEU A 488 29.13 14.71 -14.37
CA LEU A 488 28.08 15.72 -14.44
C LEU A 488 28.28 16.66 -15.62
N TYR A 489 27.17 17.11 -16.22
CA TYR A 489 27.15 18.09 -17.28
C TYR A 489 26.10 19.16 -16.96
N GLU A 490 26.45 20.43 -17.18
CA GLU A 490 25.52 21.52 -16.92
C GLU A 490 24.35 21.51 -17.92
N GLU A 491 23.21 22.09 -17.54
CA GLU A 491 22.02 22.13 -18.40
C GLU A 491 22.30 22.83 -19.75
N GLN A 492 23.19 23.83 -19.77
CA GLN A 492 23.51 24.64 -20.96
C GLN A 492 24.07 23.80 -22.11
N VAL A 493 24.62 22.61 -21.83
CA VAL A 493 25.20 21.73 -22.84
C VAL A 493 24.25 20.61 -23.30
N THR A 494 22.97 20.64 -22.88
CA THR A 494 21.95 19.64 -23.20
C THR A 494 21.90 19.25 -24.69
N SER A 495 22.07 20.21 -25.61
CA SER A 495 22.07 19.95 -27.05
C SER A 495 23.21 19.03 -27.51
N SER A 496 24.33 19.03 -26.78
CA SER A 496 25.48 18.15 -27.02
C SER A 496 25.33 16.77 -26.37
N LEU A 497 24.29 16.56 -25.56
CA LEU A 497 24.02 15.31 -24.85
C LEU A 497 22.95 14.45 -25.53
N TYR A 498 22.32 14.93 -26.62
CA TYR A 498 21.40 14.15 -27.45
C TYR A 498 20.31 13.42 -26.64
N PRO A 499 19.41 14.14 -25.95
CA PRO A 499 18.27 13.52 -25.27
C PRO A 499 17.42 12.69 -26.23
N TYR A 500 16.68 11.71 -25.72
CA TYR A 500 15.64 11.05 -26.50
C TYR A 500 14.51 12.04 -26.83
N GLU A 501 13.85 11.87 -27.98
CA GLU A 501 12.71 12.72 -28.39
C GLU A 501 11.35 12.19 -27.83
N GLN A 502 11.35 11.00 -27.24
CA GLN A 502 10.16 10.33 -26.73
C GLN A 502 9.75 10.90 -25.36
N GLU A 503 8.44 11.11 -25.13
CA GLU A 503 7.92 11.78 -23.91
C GLU A 503 8.33 11.13 -22.58
N LEU A 504 8.63 9.83 -22.54
CA LEU A 504 9.04 9.15 -21.31
C LEU A 504 10.55 9.20 -21.03
N LEU A 505 11.37 9.52 -22.03
CA LEU A 505 12.84 9.47 -21.94
C LEU A 505 13.51 10.80 -22.30
N PHE A 506 12.75 11.89 -22.45
CA PHE A 506 13.29 13.20 -22.85
C PHE A 506 14.36 13.77 -21.90
N ASN A 507 14.38 13.30 -20.65
CA ASN A 507 15.37 13.65 -19.66
C ASN A 507 16.59 12.70 -19.65
N THR A 508 16.66 11.72 -20.55
CA THR A 508 17.74 10.74 -20.67
C THR A 508 18.50 10.93 -21.99
N SER A 509 19.82 10.82 -21.94
CA SER A 509 20.73 10.93 -23.09
C SER A 509 20.80 9.61 -23.86
N GLN A 510 20.90 9.71 -25.18
CA GLN A 510 21.18 8.55 -26.05
C GLN A 510 22.65 8.11 -26.01
N VAL A 511 23.53 8.87 -25.37
CA VAL A 511 24.98 8.66 -25.41
C VAL A 511 25.44 7.72 -24.30
N ASP A 512 26.21 6.70 -24.65
CA ASP A 512 27.01 5.95 -23.67
C ASP A 512 28.23 6.79 -23.26
N VAL A 513 28.22 7.34 -22.05
CA VAL A 513 29.25 8.28 -21.55
C VAL A 513 30.67 7.71 -21.55
N GLU A 514 30.82 6.42 -21.28
CA GLU A 514 32.14 5.79 -21.21
C GLU A 514 32.58 5.18 -22.55
N LYS A 515 31.64 4.99 -23.49
CA LYS A 515 31.89 4.46 -24.84
C LYS A 515 31.08 5.23 -25.89
N PRO A 516 31.29 6.55 -26.07
CA PRO A 516 30.44 7.35 -26.92
C PRO A 516 30.65 7.03 -28.41
N ASP A 517 29.56 6.84 -29.16
CA ASP A 517 29.60 6.78 -30.62
C ASP A 517 29.71 8.18 -31.20
N LEU A 518 30.94 8.68 -31.34
CA LEU A 518 31.23 10.03 -31.85
C LEU A 518 30.88 10.23 -33.33
N LYS A 519 30.61 9.15 -34.10
CA LYS A 519 30.10 9.31 -35.46
C LYS A 519 28.63 9.75 -35.43
N ARG A 520 27.87 9.19 -34.49
CA ARG A 520 26.45 9.47 -34.30
C ARG A 520 26.22 10.71 -33.42
N PHE A 521 27.09 10.93 -32.43
CA PHE A 521 26.99 12.00 -31.42
C PHE A 521 28.25 12.88 -31.38
N PRO A 522 28.60 13.58 -32.48
CA PRO A 522 29.88 14.29 -32.59
C PRO A 522 30.08 15.40 -31.54
N LEU A 523 29.02 16.10 -31.14
CA LEU A 523 29.10 17.23 -30.21
C LEU A 523 29.46 16.81 -28.78
N PHE A 524 29.21 15.55 -28.42
CA PHE A 524 29.44 15.04 -27.06
C PHE A 524 30.91 15.13 -26.64
N SER A 525 31.84 14.92 -27.59
CA SER A 525 33.28 14.99 -27.31
C SER A 525 33.78 16.35 -26.83
N SER A 526 33.05 17.43 -27.14
CA SER A 526 33.35 18.81 -26.76
C SER A 526 32.53 19.32 -25.58
N ALA A 527 31.61 18.51 -25.04
CA ALA A 527 30.77 18.93 -23.93
C ALA A 527 31.61 19.00 -22.65
N PRO A 528 31.74 20.18 -22.00
CA PRO A 528 32.42 20.29 -20.71
C PRO A 528 31.67 19.47 -19.66
N TYR A 529 32.44 18.82 -18.79
CA TYR A 529 31.92 18.02 -17.68
C TYR A 529 32.75 18.25 -16.43
N VAL A 530 32.18 17.85 -15.30
CA VAL A 530 32.92 17.63 -14.06
C VAL A 530 32.70 16.21 -13.58
N GLU A 531 33.62 15.67 -12.79
CA GLU A 531 33.57 14.27 -12.34
C GLU A 531 34.10 14.09 -10.93
N THR A 532 33.71 12.97 -10.32
CA THR A 532 34.21 12.56 -9.01
C THR A 532 34.09 11.05 -8.82
N ILE A 533 34.78 10.53 -7.82
CA ILE A 533 34.47 9.24 -7.21
C ILE A 533 33.88 9.55 -5.85
N LEU A 534 32.60 9.23 -5.68
CA LEU A 534 31.89 9.40 -4.43
C LEU A 534 32.19 8.20 -3.53
N GLU A 535 32.86 8.46 -2.42
CA GLU A 535 33.29 7.48 -1.43
C GLU A 535 32.33 7.42 -0.22
N PRO A 536 32.31 6.31 0.55
CA PRO A 536 31.48 6.19 1.75
C PRO A 536 31.66 7.36 2.74
N GLY A 537 30.56 7.88 3.26
CA GLY A 537 30.54 9.01 4.20
C GLY A 537 30.53 10.40 3.54
N SER A 538 30.51 10.44 2.22
CA SER A 538 30.34 11.67 1.44
C SER A 538 28.96 11.71 0.78
N MET A 539 28.40 12.91 0.63
CA MET A 539 27.21 13.14 -0.19
C MET A 539 27.52 14.11 -1.33
N LEU A 540 26.96 13.86 -2.50
CA LEU A 540 27.03 14.76 -3.66
C LEU A 540 25.75 15.56 -3.74
N TYR A 541 25.86 16.89 -3.72
CA TYR A 541 24.77 17.78 -4.08
C TYR A 541 24.64 17.89 -5.61
N LEU A 542 23.45 17.64 -6.11
CA LEU A 542 23.04 17.76 -7.50
C LEU A 542 21.98 18.87 -7.61
N PRO A 543 22.31 20.01 -8.26
CA PRO A 543 21.32 21.02 -8.59
C PRO A 543 20.24 20.47 -9.53
N PRO A 544 19.03 21.06 -9.52
CA PRO A 544 17.98 20.76 -10.47
C PRO A 544 18.50 20.80 -11.91
N ARG A 545 18.08 19.83 -12.73
CA ARG A 545 18.40 19.73 -14.16
C ARG A 545 19.88 19.51 -14.50
N MET A 546 20.71 19.23 -13.49
CA MET A 546 22.09 18.76 -13.70
C MET A 546 22.08 17.36 -14.30
N TRP A 547 22.66 17.22 -15.49
CA TRP A 547 22.83 15.93 -16.12
C TRP A 547 23.88 15.12 -15.36
N HIS A 548 23.59 13.87 -15.03
CA HIS A 548 24.46 13.02 -14.25
C HIS A 548 24.47 11.58 -14.75
N TYR A 549 25.67 11.03 -14.88
CA TYR A 549 25.94 9.63 -15.17
C TYR A 549 26.59 9.00 -13.95
N ILE A 550 26.17 7.80 -13.57
CA ILE A 550 26.63 7.13 -12.36
C ILE A 550 26.98 5.67 -12.67
N ARG A 551 28.15 5.21 -12.22
CA ARG A 551 28.54 3.80 -12.26
C ARG A 551 29.14 3.33 -10.94
N SER A 552 28.63 2.22 -10.40
CA SER A 552 29.16 1.62 -9.18
C SER A 552 30.52 0.94 -9.42
N LEU A 553 31.54 1.29 -8.63
CA LEU A 553 32.91 0.76 -8.74
C LEU A 553 33.12 -0.50 -7.87
N SER A 554 32.24 -0.71 -6.90
CA SER A 554 32.12 -1.88 -6.04
C SER A 554 30.65 -2.24 -5.85
N THR A 555 30.35 -3.29 -5.09
CA THR A 555 29.01 -3.40 -4.46
C THR A 555 28.73 -2.10 -3.72
N SER A 556 27.58 -1.48 -4.02
CA SER A 556 27.29 -0.10 -3.62
C SER A 556 25.90 0.02 -3.02
N PHE A 557 25.79 0.81 -1.94
CA PHE A 557 24.52 1.25 -1.36
C PHE A 557 24.55 2.77 -1.16
N SER A 558 23.65 3.49 -1.82
CA SER A 558 23.49 4.95 -1.71
C SER A 558 22.07 5.30 -1.29
N VAL A 559 21.90 6.47 -0.69
CA VAL A 559 20.62 7.06 -0.31
C VAL A 559 20.48 8.41 -1.01
N SER A 560 19.40 8.62 -1.75
CA SER A 560 19.13 9.92 -2.35
C SER A 560 18.01 10.66 -1.65
N PHE A 561 18.16 11.97 -1.45
CA PHE A 561 17.13 12.85 -0.89
C PHE A 561 16.74 13.87 -1.94
N TRP A 562 15.50 13.83 -2.41
CA TRP A 562 15.00 14.74 -3.44
C TRP A 562 14.03 15.74 -2.82
N TRP A 563 14.21 17.02 -3.08
CA TRP A 563 13.38 18.11 -2.55
C TRP A 563 13.28 19.27 -3.54
N LYS A 564 12.31 20.17 -3.37
CA LYS A 564 12.08 21.33 -4.26
C LYS A 564 12.50 22.63 -3.65
#